data_AF-A0A3Q2X6P1-F1
#
_entry.id   AF-A0A3Q2X6P1-F1
#
_cell.length_a   1.000
_cell.length_b   1.000
_cell.length_c   1.000
_cell.angle_alpha   90.00
_cell.angle_beta   90.00
_cell.angle_gamma   90.00
#
_symmetry.space_group_name_H-M   'P 1'
#
loop_
_entity.id
_entity.type
_entity.pdbx_description
1 polymer ?
#
loop_
_entity_poly.entity_id
_entity_poly.type
_entity_poly.pdbx_seq_one_letter_code
_entity_poly.pdbx_strand_id
1 'polypeptide(L)'
;MEMGKKLLAAGQLADALSHFHAAVDRDPQNYMAYYRRATVFLAMGKSKSALPDLSRVIELKPDFTSARLQRGNLLLKQGKLDEAESDFKKVLKSNPSDKEEKEAQSQLTKSDEIQRLVAQSRRSFDDKDYVTAAAQLDTVIETCIWDVTSREMRAECFIQMGEMGKAISDLKAASKLKNDNTQAFYKLSTIYYNLGDHEMSLSEVRECLKLDPDHKQCYSHYKQVKKLNKQIQAAEEYIQEQRYEDAVSKYEAVITTEPNVQHFLLLAKERICHALTQAQQASRAISVCSEILKSNPANVNVLKDRAEAHLQDEQYEEAVKDYETAAKHSEGDRHIKEGLERAQRLLKQSQKRDYYKILGVKRNAQKKEIIRAYRKLAQQWHPDNFQDPEEKKKAEKKFIDIAQAKEVLTDPEMRTKFDHGEDPMDPESQQGHHHHHFHGFQGFNPFGSGPFNFKFNFN
;
A
#
# COMPACT_ATOMS: atom_id res chain seq x y z
N MET A 1 -3.10 -33.31 47.17
CA MET A 1 -4.02 -34.11 46.33
C MET A 1 -5.49 -33.74 46.53
N GLU A 2 -6.09 -33.90 47.72
CA GLU A 2 -7.53 -33.66 47.91
C GLU A 2 -7.98 -32.21 47.66
N MET A 3 -7.21 -31.23 48.15
CA MET A 3 -7.52 -29.81 47.88
C MET A 3 -7.49 -29.49 46.38
N GLY A 4 -6.49 -30.01 45.65
CA GLY A 4 -6.40 -29.84 44.20
C GLY A 4 -7.60 -30.44 43.44
N LYS A 5 -8.14 -31.59 43.90
CA LYS A 5 -9.34 -32.18 43.30
C LYS A 5 -10.58 -31.30 43.51
N LYS A 6 -10.76 -30.75 44.72
CA LYS A 6 -11.88 -29.85 45.04
C LYS A 6 -11.83 -28.58 44.18
N LEU A 7 -10.65 -27.98 44.07
CA LEU A 7 -10.43 -26.78 43.26
C LEU A 7 -10.67 -27.05 41.76
N LEU A 8 -10.23 -28.20 41.27
CA LEU A 8 -10.50 -28.62 39.89
C LEU A 8 -12.01 -28.77 39.63
N ALA A 9 -12.75 -29.42 40.55
CA ALA A 9 -14.20 -29.55 40.45
C ALA A 9 -14.92 -28.19 40.53
N ALA A 10 -14.36 -27.23 41.25
CA ALA A 10 -14.84 -25.85 41.33
C ALA A 10 -14.42 -24.97 40.13
N GLY A 11 -13.68 -25.52 39.15
CA GLY A 11 -13.19 -24.77 37.98
C GLY A 11 -12.01 -23.82 38.27
N GLN A 12 -11.44 -23.85 39.48
CA GLN A 12 -10.28 -23.05 39.87
C GLN A 12 -8.99 -23.71 39.38
N LEU A 13 -8.78 -23.66 38.05
CA LEU A 13 -7.71 -24.41 37.37
C LEU A 13 -6.31 -24.00 37.79
N ALA A 14 -6.05 -22.70 37.99
CA ALA A 14 -4.72 -22.20 38.40
C ALA A 14 -4.33 -22.68 39.80
N ASP A 15 -5.25 -22.58 40.77
CA ASP A 15 -5.00 -23.02 42.14
C ASP A 15 -4.89 -24.55 42.22
N ALA A 16 -5.75 -25.27 41.49
CA ALA A 16 -5.65 -26.72 41.36
C ALA A 16 -4.28 -27.14 40.81
N LEU A 17 -3.76 -26.42 39.80
CA LEU A 17 -2.45 -26.68 39.21
C LEU A 17 -1.32 -26.55 40.22
N SER A 18 -1.32 -25.50 41.06
CA SER A 18 -0.34 -25.29 42.13
C SER A 18 -0.34 -26.44 43.14
N HIS A 19 -1.52 -26.92 43.55
CA HIS A 19 -1.63 -28.06 44.45
C HIS A 19 -1.19 -29.38 43.83
N PHE A 20 -1.38 -29.57 42.51
CA PHE A 20 -0.89 -30.75 41.82
C PHE A 20 0.61 -30.69 41.53
N HIS A 21 1.21 -29.49 41.37
CA HIS A 21 2.67 -29.33 41.36
C HIS A 21 3.27 -29.80 42.69
N ALA A 22 2.80 -29.24 43.81
CA ALA A 22 3.26 -29.64 45.14
C ALA A 22 3.05 -31.14 45.42
N ALA A 23 2.01 -31.75 44.85
CA ALA A 23 1.78 -33.19 44.97
C ALA A 23 2.81 -34.04 44.20
N VAL A 24 3.18 -33.61 42.99
CA VAL A 24 4.23 -34.25 42.20
C VAL A 24 5.60 -34.09 42.86
N ASP A 25 5.90 -32.89 43.40
CA ASP A 25 7.18 -32.62 44.06
C ASP A 25 7.34 -33.43 45.35
N ARG A 26 6.24 -33.64 46.08
CA ARG A 26 6.23 -34.44 47.31
C ARG A 26 6.35 -35.94 47.07
N ASP A 27 5.76 -36.44 45.99
CA ASP A 27 5.81 -37.86 45.64
C ASP A 27 5.94 -38.05 44.11
N PRO A 28 7.19 -38.10 43.60
CA PRO A 28 7.48 -38.27 42.18
C PRO A 28 7.14 -39.65 41.60
N GLN A 29 6.72 -40.61 42.41
CA GLN A 29 6.29 -41.95 41.95
C GLN A 29 4.76 -42.08 41.88
N ASN A 30 4.02 -41.05 42.33
CA ASN A 30 2.57 -41.06 42.31
C ASN A 30 2.02 -40.72 40.92
N TYR A 31 1.72 -41.74 40.12
CA TYR A 31 1.14 -41.57 38.78
C TYR A 31 -0.17 -40.76 38.80
N MET A 32 -0.98 -40.82 39.86
CA MET A 32 -2.23 -40.05 39.94
C MET A 32 -1.97 -38.54 40.08
N ALA A 33 -0.86 -38.13 40.71
CA ALA A 33 -0.49 -36.73 40.79
C ALA A 33 -0.18 -36.16 39.40
N TYR A 34 0.63 -36.88 38.60
CA TYR A 34 0.90 -36.53 37.20
C TYR A 34 -0.37 -36.54 36.35
N TYR A 35 -1.22 -37.57 36.46
CA TYR A 35 -2.44 -37.64 35.66
C TYR A 35 -3.38 -36.46 35.96
N ARG A 36 -3.57 -36.12 37.24
CA ARG A 36 -4.40 -34.98 37.62
C ARG A 36 -3.79 -33.67 37.13
N ARG A 37 -2.48 -33.48 37.29
CA ARG A 37 -1.78 -32.31 36.74
C ARG A 37 -1.94 -32.18 35.23
N ALA A 38 -1.80 -33.27 34.49
CA ALA A 38 -2.06 -33.33 33.05
C ALA A 38 -3.50 -32.94 32.69
N THR A 39 -4.49 -33.44 33.43
CA THR A 39 -5.90 -33.08 33.17
C THR A 39 -6.17 -31.58 33.42
N VAL A 40 -5.52 -30.98 34.41
CA VAL A 40 -5.61 -29.52 34.63
C VAL A 40 -4.93 -28.77 33.49
N PHE A 41 -3.73 -29.21 33.06
CA PHE A 41 -3.07 -28.62 31.89
C PHE A 41 -3.95 -28.68 30.64
N LEU A 42 -4.60 -29.81 30.37
CA LEU A 42 -5.54 -29.97 29.24
C LEU A 42 -6.75 -29.05 29.37
N ALA A 43 -7.35 -28.94 30.56
CA ALA A 43 -8.47 -28.02 30.82
C ALA A 43 -8.08 -26.55 30.63
N MET A 44 -6.80 -26.20 30.87
CA MET A 44 -6.25 -24.87 30.60
C MET A 44 -5.79 -24.67 29.15
N GLY A 45 -5.95 -25.67 28.26
CA GLY A 45 -5.45 -25.62 26.89
C GLY A 45 -3.92 -25.72 26.76
N LYS A 46 -3.20 -26.05 27.83
CA LYS A 46 -1.73 -26.17 27.90
C LYS A 46 -1.25 -27.56 27.48
N SER A 47 -1.51 -27.90 26.23
CA SER A 47 -1.23 -29.21 25.64
C SER A 47 0.25 -29.62 25.69
N LYS A 48 1.18 -28.68 25.43
CA LYS A 48 2.63 -28.90 25.55
C LYS A 48 3.07 -29.39 26.93
N SER A 49 2.46 -28.85 27.99
CA SER A 49 2.79 -29.22 29.37
C SER A 49 2.13 -30.53 29.82
N ALA A 50 1.00 -30.91 29.21
CA ALA A 50 0.29 -32.13 29.54
C ALA A 50 0.96 -33.41 28.99
N LEU A 51 1.56 -33.34 27.80
CA LEU A 51 2.20 -34.49 27.15
C LEU A 51 3.27 -35.22 28.00
N PRO A 52 4.24 -34.52 28.62
CA PRO A 52 5.24 -35.19 29.46
C PRO A 52 4.62 -35.84 30.70
N ASP A 53 3.62 -35.19 31.32
CA ASP A 53 2.92 -35.76 32.48
C ASP A 53 2.16 -37.03 32.09
N LEU A 54 1.44 -37.04 30.97
CA LEU A 54 0.75 -38.24 30.47
C LEU A 54 1.73 -39.37 30.14
N SER A 55 2.88 -39.05 29.54
CA SER A 55 3.92 -40.04 29.27
C SER A 55 4.48 -40.63 30.56
N ARG A 56 4.71 -39.79 31.58
CA ARG A 56 5.17 -40.24 32.90
C ARG A 56 4.14 -41.14 33.59
N VAL A 57 2.84 -40.87 33.44
CA VAL A 57 1.78 -41.75 33.94
C VAL A 57 1.87 -43.12 33.30
N ILE A 58 2.08 -43.20 31.99
CA ILE A 58 2.15 -44.45 31.23
C ILE A 58 3.42 -45.24 31.59
N GLU A 59 4.53 -44.55 31.87
CA GLU A 59 5.75 -45.18 32.39
C GLU A 59 5.55 -45.79 33.77
N LEU A 60 4.95 -45.03 34.70
CA LEU A 60 4.73 -45.48 36.08
C LEU A 60 3.65 -46.54 36.19
N LYS A 61 2.62 -46.46 35.33
CA LYS A 61 1.46 -47.34 35.34
C LYS A 61 1.01 -47.68 33.91
N PRO A 62 1.62 -48.70 33.27
CA PRO A 62 1.32 -49.07 31.89
C PRO A 62 -0.11 -49.59 31.65
N ASP A 63 -0.79 -50.11 32.66
CA ASP A 63 -2.18 -50.61 32.59
C ASP A 63 -3.22 -49.47 32.64
N PHE A 64 -2.80 -48.23 32.88
CA PHE A 64 -3.73 -47.10 32.98
C PHE A 64 -4.15 -46.57 31.60
N THR A 65 -5.15 -47.22 31.01
CA THR A 65 -5.69 -46.95 29.67
C THR A 65 -6.15 -45.51 29.47
N SER A 66 -6.78 -44.88 30.48
CA SER A 66 -7.30 -43.52 30.34
C SER A 66 -6.20 -42.49 30.05
N ALA A 67 -5.02 -42.60 30.66
CA ALA A 67 -3.90 -41.69 30.34
C ALA A 67 -3.36 -41.93 28.93
N ARG A 68 -3.32 -43.20 28.49
CA ARG A 68 -2.90 -43.55 27.12
C ARG A 68 -3.88 -43.03 26.08
N LEU A 69 -5.18 -43.14 26.33
CA LEU A 69 -6.22 -42.55 25.47
C LEU A 69 -6.09 -41.03 25.38
N GLN A 70 -5.89 -40.35 26.51
CA GLN A 70 -5.66 -38.90 26.53
C GLN A 70 -4.37 -38.49 25.80
N ARG A 71 -3.30 -39.29 25.91
CA ARG A 71 -2.06 -39.04 25.19
C ARG A 71 -2.24 -39.23 23.68
N GLY A 72 -2.92 -40.30 23.25
CA GLY A 72 -3.28 -40.52 21.84
C GLY A 72 -4.08 -39.35 21.26
N ASN A 73 -5.10 -38.86 21.97
CA ASN A 73 -5.88 -37.70 21.56
C ASN A 73 -5.03 -36.43 21.39
N LEU A 74 -4.08 -36.22 22.31
CA LEU A 74 -3.16 -35.09 22.28
C LEU A 74 -2.16 -35.20 21.12
N LEU A 75 -1.61 -36.40 20.88
CA LEU A 75 -0.71 -36.69 19.76
C LEU A 75 -1.41 -36.50 18.41
N LEU A 76 -2.66 -36.94 18.28
CA LEU A 76 -3.48 -36.73 17.09
C LEU A 76 -3.66 -35.24 16.81
N LYS A 77 -4.00 -34.43 17.82
CA LYS A 77 -4.10 -32.96 17.67
C LYS A 77 -2.79 -32.30 17.25
N GLN A 78 -1.64 -32.90 17.59
CA GLN A 78 -0.31 -32.43 17.19
C GLN A 78 0.12 -32.93 15.79
N GLY A 79 -0.70 -33.75 15.12
CA GLY A 79 -0.34 -34.38 13.84
C GLY A 79 0.64 -35.55 13.97
N LYS A 80 0.92 -36.04 15.18
CA LYS A 80 1.78 -37.20 15.44
C LYS A 80 0.99 -38.50 15.27
N LEU A 81 0.55 -38.76 14.03
CA LEU A 81 -0.44 -39.80 13.70
C LEU A 81 0.04 -41.20 14.11
N ASP A 82 1.27 -41.60 13.74
CA ASP A 82 1.79 -42.93 14.05
C ASP A 82 1.88 -43.20 15.56
N GLU A 83 2.31 -42.19 16.34
CA GLU A 83 2.40 -42.28 17.81
C GLU A 83 0.98 -42.37 18.42
N ALA A 84 0.03 -41.58 17.90
CA ALA A 84 -1.36 -41.59 18.35
C ALA A 84 -2.03 -42.95 18.09
N GLU A 85 -1.85 -43.50 16.88
CA GLU A 85 -2.38 -44.83 16.54
C GLU A 85 -1.79 -45.93 17.39
N SER A 86 -0.48 -45.88 17.67
CA SER A 86 0.18 -46.83 18.57
C SER A 86 -0.47 -46.82 19.95
N ASP A 87 -0.79 -45.64 20.48
CA ASP A 87 -1.47 -45.49 21.76
C ASP A 87 -2.91 -46.02 21.73
N PHE A 88 -3.71 -45.65 20.72
CA PHE A 88 -5.09 -46.14 20.60
C PHE A 88 -5.13 -47.66 20.40
N LYS A 89 -4.26 -48.23 19.55
CA LYS A 89 -4.13 -49.69 19.36
C LYS A 89 -3.77 -50.41 20.66
N LYS A 90 -2.93 -49.80 21.51
CA LYS A 90 -2.59 -50.35 22.84
C LYS A 90 -3.74 -50.24 23.83
N VAL A 91 -4.56 -49.18 23.78
CA VAL A 91 -5.79 -49.07 24.58
C VAL A 91 -6.74 -50.22 24.26
N LEU A 92 -6.99 -50.48 22.97
CA LEU A 92 -7.86 -51.58 22.52
C LEU A 92 -7.36 -52.97 22.95
N LYS A 93 -6.04 -53.14 23.15
CA LYS A 93 -5.43 -54.40 23.62
C LYS A 93 -5.42 -54.56 25.14
N SER A 94 -5.79 -53.54 25.91
CA SER A 94 -5.61 -53.49 27.38
C SER A 94 -6.91 -53.65 28.18
N ASN A 95 -7.92 -54.32 27.63
CA ASN A 95 -9.27 -54.45 28.22
C ASN A 95 -9.89 -53.10 28.61
N PRO A 96 -10.13 -52.21 27.63
CA PRO A 96 -10.73 -50.89 27.88
C PRO A 96 -12.19 -51.03 28.35
N SER A 97 -12.73 -49.98 28.98
CA SER A 97 -14.18 -49.86 29.14
C SER A 97 -14.87 -49.66 27.78
N ASP A 98 -16.15 -50.03 27.66
CA ASP A 98 -16.94 -49.84 26.42
C ASP A 98 -16.85 -48.42 25.84
N LYS A 99 -16.75 -47.41 26.72
CA LYS A 99 -16.59 -46.00 26.33
C LYS A 99 -15.20 -45.74 25.74
N GLU A 100 -14.16 -46.21 26.42
CA GLU A 100 -12.77 -46.05 25.96
C GLU A 100 -12.51 -46.83 24.67
N GLU A 101 -13.13 -48.00 24.51
CA GLU A 101 -13.06 -48.80 23.28
C GLU A 101 -13.66 -48.06 22.09
N LYS A 102 -14.90 -47.55 22.23
CA LYS A 102 -15.57 -46.75 21.19
C LYS A 102 -14.80 -45.49 20.86
N GLU A 103 -14.27 -44.80 21.86
CA GLU A 103 -13.47 -43.59 21.66
C GLU A 103 -12.17 -43.92 20.91
N ALA A 104 -11.41 -44.92 21.35
CA ALA A 104 -10.17 -45.33 20.69
C ALA A 104 -10.40 -45.77 19.25
N GLN A 105 -11.46 -46.54 18.98
CA GLN A 105 -11.80 -46.97 17.63
C GLN A 105 -12.19 -45.80 16.72
N SER A 106 -12.97 -44.85 17.24
CA SER A 106 -13.35 -43.64 16.50
C SER A 106 -12.13 -42.77 16.16
N GLN A 107 -11.21 -42.60 17.11
CA GLN A 107 -9.99 -41.82 16.88
C GLN A 107 -9.00 -42.51 15.94
N LEU A 108 -8.95 -43.85 15.94
CA LEU A 108 -8.16 -44.62 14.97
C LEU A 108 -8.66 -44.40 13.55
N THR A 109 -9.97 -44.55 13.30
CA THR A 109 -10.54 -44.30 11.97
C THR A 109 -10.25 -42.87 11.50
N LYS A 110 -10.33 -41.90 12.41
CA LYS A 110 -10.00 -40.51 12.12
C LYS A 110 -8.52 -40.32 11.80
N SER A 111 -7.61 -40.97 12.56
CA SER A 111 -6.17 -40.94 12.29
C SER A 111 -5.83 -41.49 10.91
N ASP A 112 -6.40 -42.65 10.55
CA ASP A 112 -6.20 -43.29 9.25
C ASP A 112 -6.64 -42.38 8.09
N GLU A 113 -7.79 -41.71 8.23
CA GLU A 113 -8.30 -40.75 7.25
C GLU A 113 -7.35 -39.55 7.09
N ILE A 114 -6.92 -38.96 8.21
CA ILE A 114 -6.01 -37.82 8.21
C ILE A 114 -4.64 -38.21 7.63
N GLN A 115 -4.15 -39.41 7.92
CA GLN A 115 -2.88 -39.89 7.37
C GLN A 115 -2.93 -39.97 5.84
N ARG A 116 -4.06 -40.44 5.28
CA ARG A 116 -4.29 -40.44 3.83
C ARG A 116 -4.35 -39.02 3.27
N LEU A 117 -5.05 -38.10 3.94
CA LEU A 117 -5.14 -36.71 3.52
C LEU A 117 -3.79 -35.99 3.55
N VAL A 118 -2.95 -36.23 4.56
CA VAL A 118 -1.58 -35.67 4.63
C VAL A 118 -0.72 -36.21 3.48
N ALA A 119 -0.84 -37.50 3.15
CA ALA A 119 -0.12 -38.08 2.02
C ALA A 119 -0.60 -37.50 0.67
N GLN A 120 -1.91 -37.27 0.52
CA GLN A 120 -2.49 -36.64 -0.66
C GLN A 120 -2.06 -35.18 -0.80
N SER A 121 -2.10 -34.40 0.29
CA SER A 121 -1.71 -32.99 0.28
C SER A 121 -0.24 -32.80 -0.05
N ARG A 122 0.62 -33.68 0.44
CA ARG A 122 2.03 -33.69 0.04
C ARG A 122 2.20 -33.97 -1.46
N ARG A 123 1.45 -34.92 -2.04
CA ARG A 123 1.51 -35.18 -3.49
C ARG A 123 1.02 -33.98 -4.29
N SER A 124 -0.14 -33.41 -3.95
CA SER A 124 -0.65 -32.20 -4.61
C SER A 124 0.33 -31.03 -4.48
N PHE A 125 0.99 -30.89 -3.33
CA PHE A 125 2.04 -29.89 -3.13
C PHE A 125 3.25 -30.13 -4.05
N ASP A 126 3.74 -31.37 -4.13
CA ASP A 126 4.87 -31.75 -4.99
C ASP A 126 4.52 -31.57 -6.49
N ASP A 127 3.26 -31.81 -6.86
CA ASP A 127 2.71 -31.58 -8.21
C ASP A 127 2.42 -30.08 -8.50
N LYS A 128 2.69 -29.19 -7.52
CA LYS A 128 2.43 -27.74 -7.56
C LYS A 128 0.95 -27.36 -7.69
N ASP A 129 0.05 -28.29 -7.40
CA ASP A 129 -1.38 -27.99 -7.22
C ASP A 129 -1.62 -27.47 -5.80
N TYR A 130 -1.20 -26.21 -5.60
CA TYR A 130 -1.26 -25.55 -4.29
C TYR A 130 -2.70 -25.32 -3.80
N VAL A 131 -3.65 -25.16 -4.71
CA VAL A 131 -5.07 -24.96 -4.37
C VAL A 131 -5.64 -26.22 -3.73
N THR A 132 -5.45 -27.37 -4.39
CA THR A 132 -5.90 -28.67 -3.85
C THR A 132 -5.15 -29.03 -2.57
N ALA A 133 -3.83 -28.82 -2.54
CA ALA A 133 -3.02 -29.08 -1.36
C ALA A 133 -3.49 -28.24 -0.16
N ALA A 134 -3.76 -26.94 -0.35
CA ALA A 134 -4.26 -26.07 0.70
C ALA A 134 -5.63 -26.52 1.23
N ALA A 135 -6.57 -26.89 0.34
CA ALA A 135 -7.89 -27.38 0.75
C ALA A 135 -7.82 -28.71 1.52
N GLN A 136 -6.93 -29.62 1.13
CA GLN A 136 -6.70 -30.85 1.89
C GLN A 136 -6.08 -30.57 3.27
N LEU A 137 -5.13 -29.62 3.32
CA LEU A 137 -4.51 -29.19 4.57
C LEU A 137 -5.48 -28.45 5.50
N ASP A 138 -6.50 -27.77 4.98
CA ASP A 138 -7.58 -27.19 5.78
C ASP A 138 -8.26 -28.27 6.62
N THR A 139 -8.71 -29.36 5.98
CA THR A 139 -9.33 -30.50 6.66
C THR A 139 -8.38 -31.16 7.66
N VAL A 140 -7.09 -31.26 7.33
CA VAL A 140 -6.07 -31.79 8.26
C VAL A 140 -5.98 -30.92 9.51
N ILE A 141 -5.92 -29.60 9.37
CA ILE A 141 -5.71 -28.65 10.48
C ILE A 141 -6.98 -28.48 11.33
N GLU A 142 -8.18 -28.72 10.79
CA GLU A 142 -9.42 -28.79 11.58
C GLU A 142 -9.37 -29.91 12.62
N THR A 143 -8.71 -31.03 12.29
CA THR A 143 -8.50 -32.14 13.24
C THR A 143 -7.22 -31.97 14.04
N CYS A 144 -6.11 -31.72 13.35
CA CYS A 144 -4.78 -31.59 13.90
C CYS A 144 -4.46 -30.11 14.14
N ILE A 145 -5.23 -29.49 15.05
CA ILE A 145 -5.18 -28.06 15.32
C ILE A 145 -3.79 -27.53 15.72
N TRP A 146 -2.90 -28.39 16.22
CA TRP A 146 -1.55 -28.07 16.67
C TRP A 146 -0.45 -28.67 15.77
N ASP A 147 -0.81 -29.18 14.60
CA ASP A 147 0.18 -29.63 13.61
C ASP A 147 0.89 -28.43 12.97
N VAL A 148 2.14 -28.24 13.36
CA VAL A 148 3.00 -27.18 12.85
C VAL A 148 3.39 -27.45 11.40
N THR A 149 3.64 -28.70 11.04
CA THR A 149 4.15 -29.08 9.71
C THR A 149 3.09 -28.83 8.65
N SER A 150 1.85 -29.26 8.90
CA SER A 150 0.74 -29.01 7.97
C SER A 150 0.42 -27.51 7.84
N ARG A 151 0.47 -26.75 8.94
CA ARG A 151 0.31 -25.28 8.89
C ARG A 151 1.39 -24.61 8.06
N GLU A 152 2.66 -25.01 8.23
CA GLU A 152 3.77 -24.47 7.44
C GLU A 152 3.67 -24.83 5.95
N MET A 153 3.26 -26.05 5.63
CA MET A 153 3.02 -26.47 4.25
C MET A 153 1.87 -25.68 3.62
N ARG A 154 0.78 -25.44 4.37
CA ARG A 154 -0.35 -24.64 3.90
C ARG A 154 0.03 -23.17 3.72
N ALA A 155 0.84 -22.62 4.63
CA ALA A 155 1.41 -21.29 4.47
C ALA A 155 2.25 -21.18 3.20
N GLU A 156 3.04 -22.20 2.88
CA GLU A 156 3.81 -22.25 1.64
C GLU A 156 2.90 -22.28 0.40
N CYS A 157 1.82 -23.07 0.39
CA CYS A 157 0.80 -23.01 -0.67
C CYS A 157 0.29 -21.57 -0.88
N PHE A 158 -0.08 -20.89 0.20
CA PHE A 158 -0.57 -19.51 0.13
C PHE A 158 0.48 -18.52 -0.40
N ILE A 159 1.76 -18.70 -0.05
CA ILE A 159 2.85 -17.87 -0.61
C ILE A 159 2.93 -18.08 -2.13
N GLN A 160 2.89 -19.33 -2.60
CA GLN A 160 2.95 -19.63 -4.03
C GLN A 160 1.72 -19.14 -4.79
N MET A 161 0.57 -19.06 -4.13
CA MET A 161 -0.68 -18.49 -4.66
C MET A 161 -0.75 -16.95 -4.58
N GLY A 162 0.21 -16.29 -3.92
CA GLY A 162 0.18 -14.84 -3.69
C GLY A 162 -0.74 -14.39 -2.55
N GLU A 163 -1.32 -15.31 -1.78
CA GLU A 163 -2.22 -15.05 -0.66
C GLU A 163 -1.46 -14.77 0.66
N MET A 164 -0.64 -13.73 0.66
CA MET A 164 0.29 -13.43 1.76
C MET A 164 -0.39 -13.28 3.14
N GLY A 165 -1.61 -12.72 3.19
CA GLY A 165 -2.36 -12.57 4.44
C GLY A 165 -2.69 -13.90 5.12
N LYS A 166 -3.08 -14.91 4.34
CA LYS A 166 -3.36 -16.26 4.86
C LYS A 166 -2.06 -16.95 5.31
N ALA A 167 -0.99 -16.81 4.53
CA ALA A 167 0.33 -17.34 4.89
C ALA A 167 0.85 -16.77 6.23
N ILE A 168 0.71 -15.46 6.45
CA ILE A 168 1.08 -14.80 7.71
C ILE A 168 0.31 -15.40 8.90
N SER A 169 -1.00 -15.62 8.73
CA SER A 169 -1.84 -16.21 9.78
C SER A 169 -1.32 -17.58 10.22
N ASP A 170 -1.00 -18.45 9.25
CA ASP A 170 -0.50 -19.79 9.52
C ASP A 170 0.90 -19.79 10.15
N LEU A 171 1.82 -18.97 9.64
CA LEU A 171 3.17 -18.88 10.21
C LEU A 171 3.17 -18.28 11.62
N LYS A 172 2.28 -17.31 11.91
CA LYS A 172 2.09 -16.79 13.28
C LYS A 172 1.53 -17.85 14.23
N ALA A 173 0.64 -18.71 13.74
CA ALA A 173 0.17 -19.84 14.54
C ALA A 173 1.29 -20.88 14.76
N ALA A 174 2.04 -21.22 13.71
CA ALA A 174 3.14 -22.17 13.74
C ALA A 174 4.26 -21.73 14.72
N SER A 175 4.65 -20.46 14.69
CA SER A 175 5.66 -19.89 15.61
C SER A 175 5.22 -19.89 17.09
N LYS A 176 3.92 -19.75 17.37
CA LYS A 176 3.40 -19.91 18.75
C LYS A 176 3.39 -21.38 19.19
N LEU A 177 3.18 -22.30 18.26
CA LEU A 177 3.15 -23.73 18.51
C LEU A 177 4.55 -24.35 18.62
N LYS A 178 5.59 -23.75 18.03
CA LYS A 178 6.97 -24.22 18.14
C LYS A 178 7.89 -23.07 18.58
N ASN A 179 8.43 -23.18 19.80
CA ASN A 179 9.19 -22.10 20.43
C ASN A 179 10.56 -21.86 19.77
N ASP A 180 11.11 -22.89 19.12
CA ASP A 180 12.40 -22.91 18.42
C ASP A 180 12.21 -22.81 16.89
N ASN A 181 11.15 -22.12 16.45
CA ASN A 181 10.83 -22.02 15.02
C ASN A 181 11.46 -20.82 14.33
N THR A 182 12.78 -20.84 14.24
CA THR A 182 13.58 -19.82 13.56
C THR A 182 13.16 -19.61 12.10
N GLN A 183 12.80 -20.69 11.40
CA GLN A 183 12.37 -20.65 10.00
C GLN A 183 11.04 -19.90 9.80
N ALA A 184 10.05 -20.08 10.69
CA ALA A 184 8.79 -19.36 10.58
C ALA A 184 8.97 -17.85 10.73
N PHE A 185 9.81 -17.40 11.67
CA PHE A 185 10.14 -15.98 11.84
C PHE A 185 10.87 -15.42 10.61
N TYR A 186 11.80 -16.18 10.03
CA TYR A 186 12.47 -15.80 8.78
C TYR A 186 11.47 -15.63 7.62
N LYS A 187 10.56 -16.59 7.42
CA LYS A 187 9.53 -16.52 6.39
C LYS A 187 8.58 -15.34 6.61
N LEU A 188 8.10 -15.14 7.84
CA LEU A 188 7.27 -13.98 8.21
C LEU A 188 7.95 -12.66 7.87
N SER A 189 9.21 -12.51 8.30
CA SER A 189 9.99 -11.31 8.02
C SER A 189 10.15 -11.06 6.52
N THR A 190 10.38 -12.12 5.74
CA THR A 190 10.52 -12.04 4.28
C THR A 190 9.20 -11.62 3.61
N ILE A 191 8.06 -12.16 4.06
CA ILE A 191 6.75 -11.76 3.53
C ILE A 191 6.49 -10.29 3.83
N TYR A 192 6.68 -9.85 5.08
CA TYR A 192 6.52 -8.44 5.45
C TYR A 192 7.42 -7.52 4.63
N TYR A 193 8.68 -7.94 4.40
CA TYR A 193 9.61 -7.20 3.56
C TYR A 193 9.09 -6.99 2.14
N ASN A 194 8.59 -8.06 1.51
CA ASN A 194 8.07 -8.02 0.13
C ASN A 194 6.77 -7.20 0.01
N LEU A 195 6.00 -7.11 1.09
CA LEU A 195 4.81 -6.25 1.20
C LEU A 195 5.17 -4.78 1.50
N GLY A 196 6.45 -4.45 1.68
CA GLY A 196 6.90 -3.10 2.02
C GLY A 196 6.82 -2.75 3.52
N ASP A 197 6.38 -3.69 4.36
CA ASP A 197 6.22 -3.51 5.80
C ASP A 197 7.55 -3.74 6.53
N HIS A 198 8.47 -2.79 6.34
CA HIS A 198 9.85 -2.87 6.83
C HIS A 198 9.97 -2.93 8.36
N GLU A 199 9.04 -2.32 9.09
CA GLU A 199 9.05 -2.32 10.56
C GLU A 199 8.70 -3.70 11.11
N MET A 200 7.60 -4.30 10.63
CA MET A 200 7.21 -5.66 10.98
C MET A 200 8.28 -6.66 10.54
N SER A 201 8.82 -6.50 9.33
CA SER A 201 9.94 -7.31 8.85
C SER A 201 11.14 -7.28 9.81
N LEU A 202 11.52 -6.10 10.29
CA LEU A 202 12.63 -5.93 11.22
C LEU A 202 12.34 -6.54 12.59
N SER A 203 11.10 -6.45 13.07
CA SER A 203 10.67 -7.06 14.32
C SER A 203 10.76 -8.60 14.26
N GLU A 204 10.21 -9.21 13.21
CA GLU A 204 10.17 -10.68 13.09
C GLU A 204 11.58 -11.28 12.91
N VAL A 205 12.47 -10.63 12.14
CA VAL A 205 13.85 -11.13 12.00
C VAL A 205 14.68 -10.97 13.29
N ARG A 206 14.33 -10.01 14.16
CA ARG A 206 14.94 -9.92 15.51
C ARG A 206 14.51 -11.09 16.38
N GLU A 207 13.24 -11.50 16.34
CA GLU A 207 12.80 -12.71 17.05
C GLU A 207 13.49 -13.96 16.47
N CYS A 208 13.71 -14.05 15.16
CA CYS A 208 14.55 -15.10 14.57
C CYS A 208 15.95 -15.15 15.20
N LEU A 209 16.67 -14.02 15.23
CA LEU A 209 18.04 -13.95 15.76
C LEU A 209 18.12 -14.08 17.29
N LYS A 210 17.02 -13.84 18.00
CA LYS A 210 16.92 -14.08 19.44
C LYS A 210 16.83 -15.57 19.77
N LEU A 211 16.22 -16.36 18.88
CA LEU A 211 16.19 -17.82 19.00
C LEU A 211 17.52 -18.44 18.57
N ASP A 212 18.10 -17.94 17.48
CA ASP A 212 19.38 -18.41 16.94
C ASP A 212 20.23 -17.22 16.45
N PRO A 213 21.18 -16.74 17.28
CA PRO A 213 22.06 -15.64 16.91
C PRO A 213 22.98 -15.93 15.72
N ASP A 214 23.26 -17.21 15.44
CA ASP A 214 24.19 -17.65 14.38
C ASP A 214 23.45 -18.00 13.07
N HIS A 215 22.13 -17.77 13.02
CA HIS A 215 21.32 -18.08 11.84
C HIS A 215 21.69 -17.18 10.64
N LYS A 216 22.48 -17.73 9.71
CA LYS A 216 23.06 -17.00 8.57
C LYS A 216 22.03 -16.22 7.74
N GLN A 217 20.89 -16.82 7.39
CA GLN A 217 19.89 -16.16 6.53
C GLN A 217 19.22 -14.98 7.24
N CYS A 218 18.69 -15.19 8.46
CA CYS A 218 18.19 -14.12 9.31
C CYS A 218 19.21 -13.01 9.56
N TYR A 219 20.49 -13.33 9.78
CA TYR A 219 21.49 -12.28 10.00
C TYR A 219 21.74 -11.44 8.74
N SER A 220 21.82 -12.09 7.56
CA SER A 220 21.92 -11.40 6.28
C SER A 220 20.71 -10.50 6.02
N HIS A 221 19.50 -11.05 6.21
CA HIS A 221 18.24 -10.33 6.05
C HIS A 221 18.12 -9.17 7.04
N TYR A 222 18.44 -9.39 8.31
CA TYR A 222 18.46 -8.35 9.34
C TYR A 222 19.33 -7.15 8.96
N LYS A 223 20.52 -7.36 8.39
CA LYS A 223 21.38 -6.25 7.95
C LYS A 223 20.70 -5.42 6.87
N GLN A 224 20.10 -6.08 5.88
CA GLN A 224 19.38 -5.43 4.79
C GLN A 224 18.19 -4.63 5.33
N VAL A 225 17.28 -5.28 6.07
CA VAL A 225 16.08 -4.64 6.62
C VAL A 225 16.43 -3.52 7.58
N LYS A 226 17.43 -3.70 8.46
CA LYS A 226 17.86 -2.66 9.41
C LYS A 226 18.37 -1.42 8.69
N LYS A 227 19.19 -1.59 7.63
CA LYS A 227 19.71 -0.47 6.84
C LYS A 227 18.56 0.27 6.15
N LEU A 228 17.68 -0.48 5.48
CA LEU A 228 16.52 0.07 4.77
C LEU A 228 15.58 0.82 5.72
N ASN A 229 15.19 0.19 6.82
CA ASN A 229 14.32 0.77 7.85
C ASN A 229 14.90 2.07 8.41
N LYS A 230 16.21 2.11 8.69
CA LYS A 230 16.89 3.32 9.17
C LYS A 230 16.85 4.45 8.12
N GLN A 231 17.00 4.13 6.84
CA GLN A 231 16.94 5.13 5.78
C GLN A 231 15.52 5.70 5.64
N ILE A 232 14.49 4.84 5.65
CA ILE A 232 13.09 5.26 5.54
C ILE A 232 12.68 6.10 6.76
N GLN A 233 12.97 5.64 7.98
CA GLN A 233 12.65 6.39 9.20
C GLN A 233 13.33 7.77 9.22
N ALA A 234 14.62 7.84 8.86
CA ALA A 234 15.32 9.13 8.78
C ALA A 234 14.73 10.05 7.69
N ALA A 235 14.28 9.50 6.56
CA ALA A 235 13.64 10.29 5.51
C ALA A 235 12.31 10.87 5.98
N GLU A 236 11.50 10.09 6.68
CA GLU A 236 10.24 10.55 7.27
C GLU A 236 10.45 11.60 8.37
N GLU A 237 11.46 11.43 9.22
CA GLU A 237 11.87 12.45 10.20
C GLU A 237 12.22 13.77 9.50
N TYR A 238 13.00 13.73 8.41
CA TYR A 238 13.33 14.94 7.65
C TYR A 238 12.11 15.60 7.00
N ILE A 239 11.12 14.83 6.53
CA ILE A 239 9.87 15.41 6.01
C ILE A 239 9.12 16.14 7.13
N GLN A 240 9.07 15.56 8.34
CA GLN A 240 8.44 16.21 9.50
C GLN A 240 9.18 17.48 9.92
N GLU A 241 10.51 17.50 9.81
CA GLU A 241 11.37 18.66 10.04
C GLU A 241 11.38 19.67 8.87
N GLN A 242 10.61 19.44 7.79
CA GLN A 242 10.58 20.25 6.57
C GLN A 242 11.93 20.33 5.83
N ARG A 243 12.83 19.38 6.08
CA ARG A 243 14.13 19.23 5.42
C ARG A 243 14.02 18.35 4.18
N TYR A 244 13.29 18.85 3.19
CA TYR A 244 12.88 18.07 2.04
C TYR A 244 14.04 17.57 1.17
N GLU A 245 15.12 18.36 0.99
CA GLU A 245 16.28 17.93 0.20
C GLU A 245 17.04 16.76 0.86
N ASP A 246 17.13 16.78 2.19
CA ASP A 246 17.70 15.68 2.96
C ASP A 246 16.82 14.43 2.84
N ALA A 247 15.49 14.59 2.89
CA ALA A 247 14.53 13.50 2.70
C ALA A 247 14.65 12.86 1.31
N VAL A 248 14.74 13.67 0.24
CA VAL A 248 14.96 13.19 -1.13
C VAL A 248 16.24 12.36 -1.20
N SER A 249 17.35 12.88 -0.65
CA SER A 249 18.64 12.19 -0.63
C SER A 249 18.56 10.84 0.11
N LYS A 250 17.77 10.75 1.19
CA LYS A 250 17.55 9.48 1.90
C LYS A 250 16.71 8.50 1.09
N TYR A 251 15.65 8.95 0.43
CA TYR A 251 14.82 8.08 -0.40
C TYR A 251 15.54 7.60 -1.67
N GLU A 252 16.41 8.40 -2.27
CA GLU A 252 17.31 7.93 -3.34
C GLU A 252 18.26 6.82 -2.84
N ALA A 253 18.73 6.92 -1.59
CA ALA A 253 19.51 5.86 -0.96
C ALA A 253 18.69 4.60 -0.64
N VAL A 254 17.38 4.72 -0.37
CA VAL A 254 16.43 3.60 -0.25
C VAL A 254 16.34 2.86 -1.59
N ILE A 255 16.12 3.57 -2.70
CA ILE A 255 16.07 2.99 -4.06
C ILE A 255 17.37 2.26 -4.40
N THR A 256 18.51 2.84 -4.01
CA THR A 256 19.83 2.21 -4.23
C THR A 256 20.02 0.96 -3.36
N THR A 257 19.47 0.96 -2.14
CA THR A 257 19.62 -0.15 -1.19
C THR A 257 18.69 -1.31 -1.50
N GLU A 258 17.48 -1.03 -1.99
CA GLU A 258 16.51 -2.04 -2.40
C GLU A 258 15.83 -1.67 -3.73
N PRO A 259 16.43 -2.06 -4.87
CA PRO A 259 15.89 -1.77 -6.19
C PRO A 259 14.88 -2.82 -6.69
N ASN A 260 14.78 -3.99 -6.04
CA ASN A 260 14.05 -5.14 -6.59
C ASN A 260 12.61 -5.24 -6.07
N VAL A 261 12.36 -4.78 -4.85
CA VAL A 261 11.02 -4.83 -4.26
C VAL A 261 10.22 -3.61 -4.67
N GLN A 262 9.22 -3.83 -5.53
CA GLN A 262 8.39 -2.78 -6.12
C GLN A 262 7.72 -1.86 -5.09
N HIS A 263 7.28 -2.39 -3.94
CA HIS A 263 6.66 -1.60 -2.87
C HIS A 263 7.60 -0.51 -2.35
N PHE A 264 8.88 -0.80 -2.10
CA PHE A 264 9.84 0.21 -1.64
C PHE A 264 10.19 1.22 -2.73
N LEU A 265 10.27 0.77 -3.99
CA LEU A 265 10.52 1.67 -5.12
C LEU A 265 9.38 2.69 -5.29
N LEU A 266 8.14 2.22 -5.26
CA LEU A 266 6.95 3.08 -5.36
C LEU A 266 6.87 4.04 -4.17
N LEU A 267 7.03 3.53 -2.94
CA LEU A 267 7.07 4.35 -1.73
C LEU A 267 8.11 5.47 -1.86
N ALA A 268 9.36 5.11 -2.18
CA ALA A 268 10.43 6.08 -2.28
C ALA A 268 10.16 7.15 -3.37
N LYS A 269 9.67 6.74 -4.55
CA LYS A 269 9.34 7.69 -5.63
C LYS A 269 8.20 8.62 -5.25
N GLU A 270 7.14 8.10 -4.63
CA GLU A 270 6.00 8.92 -4.16
C GLU A 270 6.46 9.95 -3.12
N ARG A 271 7.28 9.54 -2.15
CA ARG A 271 7.80 10.45 -1.13
C ARG A 271 8.83 11.46 -1.70
N ILE A 272 9.62 11.09 -2.70
CA ILE A 272 10.50 12.02 -3.43
C ILE A 272 9.66 13.05 -4.20
N CYS A 273 8.63 12.63 -4.94
CA CYS A 273 7.69 13.53 -5.63
C CYS A 273 7.12 14.56 -4.65
N HIS A 274 6.58 14.09 -3.51
CA HIS A 274 6.07 14.95 -2.46
C HIS A 274 7.12 15.94 -1.93
N ALA A 275 8.29 15.43 -1.53
CA ALA A 275 9.35 16.26 -0.96
C ALA A 275 9.87 17.32 -1.95
N LEU A 276 10.03 16.97 -3.24
CA LEU A 276 10.45 17.92 -4.28
C LEU A 276 9.41 19.04 -4.49
N THR A 277 8.12 18.69 -4.48
CA THR A 277 7.04 19.68 -4.56
C THR A 277 7.08 20.63 -3.36
N GLN A 278 7.26 20.12 -2.14
CA GLN A 278 7.36 20.97 -0.94
C GLN A 278 8.65 21.81 -0.92
N ALA A 279 9.74 21.31 -1.50
CA ALA A 279 10.99 22.04 -1.69
C ALA A 279 10.94 23.10 -2.82
N GLN A 280 9.79 23.27 -3.48
CA GLN A 280 9.61 24.17 -4.63
C GLN A 280 10.53 23.83 -5.83
N GLN A 281 10.95 22.57 -5.96
CA GLN A 281 11.76 22.08 -7.09
C GLN A 281 10.83 21.55 -8.21
N ALA A 282 10.00 22.44 -8.76
CA ALA A 282 8.87 22.11 -9.63
C ALA A 282 9.25 21.20 -10.83
N SER A 283 10.30 21.53 -11.57
CA SER A 283 10.71 20.77 -12.77
C SER A 283 11.09 19.32 -12.46
N ARG A 284 11.84 19.10 -11.37
CA ARG A 284 12.20 17.76 -10.89
C ARG A 284 10.97 17.01 -10.37
N ALA A 285 10.11 17.69 -9.60
CA ALA A 285 8.88 17.11 -9.09
C ALA A 285 8.00 16.60 -10.24
N ILE A 286 7.71 17.45 -11.24
CA ILE A 286 6.89 17.08 -12.41
C ILE A 286 7.45 15.83 -13.10
N SER A 287 8.77 15.75 -13.28
CA SER A 287 9.42 14.59 -13.92
C SER A 287 9.19 13.29 -13.12
N VAL A 288 9.48 13.31 -11.81
CA VAL A 288 9.35 12.13 -10.94
C VAL A 288 7.88 11.72 -10.80
N CYS A 289 6.98 12.66 -10.49
CA CYS A 289 5.55 12.38 -10.33
C CYS A 289 4.95 11.82 -11.64
N SER A 290 5.36 12.35 -12.80
CA SER A 290 4.90 11.84 -14.10
C SER A 290 5.37 10.41 -14.39
N GLU A 291 6.55 10.01 -13.92
CA GLU A 291 7.01 8.64 -14.05
C GLU A 291 6.10 7.67 -13.26
N ILE A 292 5.71 8.04 -12.04
CA ILE A 292 4.82 7.23 -11.19
C ILE A 292 3.44 7.08 -11.86
N LEU A 293 2.88 8.19 -12.34
CA LEU A 293 1.54 8.24 -12.96
C LEU A 293 1.45 7.47 -14.29
N LYS A 294 2.57 7.15 -14.96
CA LYS A 294 2.56 6.21 -16.09
C LYS A 294 2.12 4.80 -15.68
N SER A 295 2.49 4.38 -14.47
CA SER A 295 2.18 3.05 -13.93
C SER A 295 0.92 3.04 -13.06
N ASN A 296 0.64 4.15 -12.39
CA ASN A 296 -0.54 4.30 -11.53
C ASN A 296 -1.23 5.66 -11.79
N PRO A 297 -2.01 5.79 -12.89
CA PRO A 297 -2.63 7.06 -13.27
C PRO A 297 -3.64 7.61 -12.25
N ALA A 298 -4.14 6.76 -11.35
CA ALA A 298 -5.18 7.10 -10.37
C ALA A 298 -4.61 7.46 -8.99
N ASN A 299 -3.29 7.57 -8.82
CA ASN A 299 -2.70 7.93 -7.53
C ASN A 299 -3.02 9.40 -7.17
N VAL A 300 -4.02 9.58 -6.30
CA VAL A 300 -4.52 10.89 -5.87
C VAL A 300 -3.44 11.74 -5.21
N ASN A 301 -2.56 11.16 -4.39
CA ASN A 301 -1.51 11.92 -3.71
C ASN A 301 -0.51 12.49 -4.70
N VAL A 302 -0.07 11.67 -5.65
CA VAL A 302 0.89 12.07 -6.69
C VAL A 302 0.27 13.08 -7.67
N LEU A 303 -1.01 12.93 -8.02
CA LEU A 303 -1.73 13.93 -8.82
C LEU A 303 -1.78 15.29 -8.12
N LYS A 304 -2.05 15.31 -6.81
CA LYS A 304 -2.05 16.56 -6.01
C LYS A 304 -0.64 17.18 -5.98
N ASP A 305 0.38 16.40 -5.66
CA ASP A 305 1.76 16.90 -5.61
C ASP A 305 2.26 17.39 -6.98
N ARG A 306 1.87 16.72 -8.09
CA ARG A 306 2.21 17.16 -9.45
C ARG A 306 1.44 18.40 -9.86
N ALA A 307 0.16 18.51 -9.50
CA ALA A 307 -0.63 19.71 -9.76
C ALA A 307 -0.03 20.94 -9.05
N GLU A 308 0.41 20.78 -7.80
CA GLU A 308 1.14 21.85 -7.09
C GLU A 308 2.45 22.22 -7.76
N ALA A 309 3.23 21.23 -8.23
CA ALA A 309 4.44 21.50 -8.98
C ALA A 309 4.14 22.23 -10.31
N HIS A 310 3.06 21.88 -11.01
CA HIS A 310 2.60 22.61 -12.19
C HIS A 310 2.19 24.05 -11.86
N LEU A 311 1.56 24.30 -10.71
CA LEU A 311 1.26 25.67 -10.26
C LEU A 311 2.54 26.47 -9.98
N GLN A 312 3.55 25.85 -9.37
CA GLN A 312 4.86 26.47 -9.13
C GLN A 312 5.60 26.79 -10.44
N ASP A 313 5.39 25.99 -11.49
CA ASP A 313 5.97 26.18 -12.83
C ASP A 313 5.06 27.00 -13.77
N GLU A 314 3.98 27.61 -13.25
CA GLU A 314 2.99 28.40 -14.00
C GLU A 314 2.27 27.63 -15.14
N GLN A 315 2.27 26.29 -15.09
CA GLN A 315 1.58 25.40 -16.02
C GLN A 315 0.13 25.17 -15.58
N TYR A 316 -0.67 26.23 -15.53
CA TYR A 316 -2.01 26.21 -14.90
C TYR A 316 -3.00 25.25 -15.56
N GLU A 317 -2.94 25.05 -16.88
CA GLU A 317 -3.80 24.10 -17.59
C GLU A 317 -3.54 22.66 -17.16
N GLU A 318 -2.27 22.27 -17.00
CA GLU A 318 -1.90 20.93 -16.55
C GLU A 318 -2.24 20.74 -15.07
N ALA A 319 -2.08 21.77 -14.24
CA ALA A 319 -2.51 21.73 -12.84
C ALA A 319 -4.02 21.48 -12.70
N VAL A 320 -4.85 22.15 -13.52
CA VAL A 320 -6.31 21.92 -13.54
C VAL A 320 -6.63 20.47 -13.94
N LYS A 321 -6.00 19.94 -15.00
CA LYS A 321 -6.22 18.55 -15.45
C LYS A 321 -5.88 17.52 -14.36
N ASP A 322 -4.78 17.72 -13.65
CA ASP A 322 -4.37 16.83 -12.57
C ASP A 322 -5.37 16.85 -11.41
N TYR A 323 -5.83 18.03 -10.99
CA TYR A 323 -6.86 18.15 -9.95
C TYR A 323 -8.21 17.57 -10.38
N GLU A 324 -8.63 17.77 -11.63
CA GLU A 324 -9.85 17.15 -12.16
C GLU A 324 -9.75 15.63 -12.17
N THR A 325 -8.59 15.10 -12.52
CA THR A 325 -8.34 13.65 -12.49
C THR A 325 -8.36 13.14 -11.05
N ALA A 326 -7.72 13.85 -10.12
CA ALA A 326 -7.72 13.51 -8.71
C ALA A 326 -9.15 13.52 -8.12
N ALA A 327 -9.98 14.50 -8.51
CA ALA A 327 -11.37 14.62 -8.06
C ALA A 327 -12.25 13.43 -8.49
N LYS A 328 -11.97 12.81 -9.65
CA LYS A 328 -12.68 11.60 -10.11
C LYS A 328 -12.40 10.38 -9.25
N HIS A 329 -11.26 10.34 -8.57
CA HIS A 329 -10.82 9.22 -7.73
C HIS A 329 -10.99 9.46 -6.23
N SER A 330 -11.31 10.70 -5.82
CA SER A 330 -11.54 11.07 -4.43
C SER A 330 -12.67 12.11 -4.33
N GLU A 331 -13.91 11.61 -4.31
CA GLU A 331 -15.08 12.46 -4.16
C GLU A 331 -15.11 13.12 -2.77
N GLY A 332 -15.14 14.45 -2.76
CA GLY A 332 -15.31 15.22 -1.52
C GLY A 332 -14.02 15.63 -0.80
N ASP A 333 -12.82 15.31 -1.32
CA ASP A 333 -11.56 15.82 -0.74
C ASP A 333 -11.52 17.36 -0.87
N ARG A 334 -11.52 18.03 0.29
CA ARG A 334 -11.49 19.50 0.39
C ARG A 334 -10.22 20.09 -0.23
N HIS A 335 -9.08 19.41 -0.09
CA HIS A 335 -7.81 19.89 -0.64
C HIS A 335 -7.81 19.89 -2.17
N ILE A 336 -8.44 18.89 -2.79
CA ILE A 336 -8.56 18.84 -4.26
C ILE A 336 -9.46 19.97 -4.75
N LYS A 337 -10.58 20.24 -4.07
CA LYS A 337 -11.48 21.34 -4.42
C LYS A 337 -10.81 22.71 -4.30
N GLU A 338 -10.18 22.98 -3.16
CA GLU A 338 -9.44 24.23 -2.93
C GLU A 338 -8.29 24.41 -3.94
N GLY A 339 -7.56 23.31 -4.25
CA GLY A 339 -6.50 23.28 -5.24
C GLY A 339 -7.02 23.59 -6.65
N LEU A 340 -8.11 22.95 -7.07
CA LEU A 340 -8.75 23.15 -8.37
C LEU A 340 -9.25 24.59 -8.53
N GLU A 341 -9.95 25.12 -7.53
CA GLU A 341 -10.45 26.50 -7.56
C GLU A 341 -9.31 27.52 -7.68
N ARG A 342 -8.21 27.29 -6.94
CA ARG A 342 -7.01 28.13 -7.05
C ARG A 342 -6.37 28.01 -8.44
N ALA A 343 -6.23 26.80 -8.98
CA ALA A 343 -5.65 26.56 -10.30
C ALA A 343 -6.49 27.22 -11.41
N GLN A 344 -7.82 27.09 -11.36
CA GLN A 344 -8.75 27.74 -12.31
C GLN A 344 -8.70 29.26 -12.19
N ARG A 345 -8.60 29.81 -10.98
CA ARG A 345 -8.46 31.26 -10.76
C ARG A 345 -7.15 31.78 -11.37
N LEU A 346 -6.05 31.08 -11.15
CA LEU A 346 -4.74 31.43 -11.72
C LEU A 346 -4.74 31.31 -13.24
N LEU A 347 -5.36 30.27 -13.80
CA LEU A 347 -5.56 30.10 -15.24
C LEU A 347 -6.37 31.26 -15.83
N LYS A 348 -7.48 31.64 -15.19
CA LYS A 348 -8.29 32.79 -15.64
C LYS A 348 -7.49 34.10 -15.55
N GLN A 349 -6.67 34.27 -14.51
CA GLN A 349 -5.78 35.43 -14.39
C GLN A 349 -4.68 35.45 -15.46
N SER A 350 -4.09 34.30 -15.82
CA SER A 350 -3.06 34.23 -16.87
C SER A 350 -3.64 34.45 -18.26
N GLN A 351 -4.91 34.10 -18.47
CA GLN A 351 -5.63 34.34 -19.73
C GLN A 351 -6.16 35.77 -19.88
N LYS A 352 -6.31 36.53 -18.77
CA LYS A 352 -6.73 37.93 -18.85
C LYS A 352 -5.70 38.77 -19.59
N ARG A 353 -6.13 39.32 -20.73
CA ARG A 353 -5.29 40.15 -21.59
C ARG A 353 -5.26 41.58 -21.07
N ASP A 354 -4.06 42.11 -20.81
CA ASP A 354 -3.89 43.54 -20.53
C ASP A 354 -3.57 44.29 -21.84
N TYR A 355 -4.60 44.82 -22.49
CA TYR A 355 -4.46 45.54 -23.76
C TYR A 355 -3.56 46.78 -23.67
N TYR A 356 -3.53 47.46 -22.53
CA TYR A 356 -2.63 48.61 -22.33
C TYR A 356 -1.18 48.16 -22.26
N LYS A 357 -0.91 47.04 -21.57
CA LYS A 357 0.42 46.41 -21.51
C LYS A 357 0.87 45.86 -22.86
N ILE A 358 -0.03 45.26 -23.64
CA ILE A 358 0.25 44.76 -25.01
C ILE A 358 0.72 45.90 -25.92
N LEU A 359 0.05 47.07 -25.88
CA LEU A 359 0.46 48.23 -26.68
C LEU A 359 1.54 49.09 -26.03
N GLY A 360 1.91 48.83 -24.77
CA GLY A 360 2.90 49.61 -24.02
C GLY A 360 2.47 51.05 -23.73
N VAL A 361 1.16 51.29 -23.58
CA VAL A 361 0.57 52.62 -23.34
C VAL A 361 -0.01 52.72 -21.93
N LYS A 362 -0.11 53.94 -21.39
CA LYS A 362 -0.75 54.17 -20.08
C LYS A 362 -2.27 54.03 -20.19
N ARG A 363 -2.94 53.71 -19.08
CA ARG A 363 -4.43 53.60 -19.02
C ARG A 363 -5.16 54.87 -19.45
N ASN A 364 -4.56 56.04 -19.23
CA ASN A 364 -5.10 57.34 -19.65
C ASN A 364 -4.68 57.75 -21.08
N ALA A 365 -4.06 56.87 -21.86
CA ALA A 365 -3.56 57.20 -23.19
C ALA A 365 -4.69 57.65 -24.13
N GLN A 366 -4.42 58.68 -24.92
CA GLN A 366 -5.37 59.18 -25.90
C GLN A 366 -5.42 58.27 -27.13
N LYS A 367 -6.55 58.28 -27.86
CA LYS A 367 -6.75 57.47 -29.07
C LYS A 367 -5.61 57.63 -30.09
N LYS A 368 -5.05 58.83 -30.23
CA LYS A 368 -3.90 59.12 -31.11
C LYS A 368 -2.62 58.40 -30.67
N GLU A 369 -2.38 58.29 -29.37
CA GLU A 369 -1.21 57.60 -28.79
C GLU A 369 -1.33 56.08 -28.95
N ILE A 370 -2.53 55.54 -28.75
CA ILE A 370 -2.85 54.11 -28.96
C ILE A 370 -2.62 53.72 -30.42
N ILE A 371 -3.12 54.52 -31.38
CA ILE A 371 -2.92 54.27 -32.82
C ILE A 371 -1.42 54.35 -33.19
N ARG A 372 -0.67 55.28 -32.59
CA ARG A 372 0.76 55.42 -32.83
C ARG A 372 1.55 54.21 -32.30
N ALA A 373 1.22 53.74 -31.10
CA ALA A 373 1.83 52.55 -30.51
C ALA A 373 1.51 51.29 -31.32
N TYR A 374 0.24 51.12 -31.72
CA TYR A 374 -0.19 50.06 -32.62
C TYR A 374 0.62 50.04 -33.92
N ARG A 375 0.73 51.17 -34.64
CA ARG A 375 1.46 51.22 -35.92
C ARG A 375 2.91 50.78 -35.76
N LYS A 376 3.57 51.20 -34.68
CA LYS A 376 4.96 50.82 -34.38
C LYS A 376 5.08 49.31 -34.13
N LEU A 377 4.22 48.76 -33.29
CA LEU A 377 4.26 47.34 -32.92
C LEU A 377 3.80 46.43 -34.07
N ALA A 378 2.79 46.83 -34.84
CA ALA A 378 2.32 46.11 -36.02
C ALA A 378 3.40 46.04 -37.10
N GLN A 379 4.14 47.13 -37.32
CA GLN A 379 5.28 47.11 -38.25
C GLN A 379 6.41 46.22 -37.73
N GLN A 380 6.67 46.19 -36.42
CA GLN A 380 7.73 45.36 -35.84
C GLN A 380 7.40 43.86 -35.87
N TRP A 381 6.17 43.49 -35.51
CA TRP A 381 5.71 42.11 -35.35
C TRP A 381 4.94 41.57 -36.57
N HIS A 382 5.04 42.23 -37.73
CA HIS A 382 4.42 41.71 -38.95
C HIS A 382 5.04 40.35 -39.31
N PRO A 383 4.23 39.29 -39.59
CA PRO A 383 4.75 37.95 -39.89
C PRO A 383 5.75 37.89 -41.05
N ASP A 384 5.66 38.82 -42.01
CA ASP A 384 6.58 38.91 -43.15
C ASP A 384 8.01 39.33 -42.76
N ASN A 385 8.21 39.84 -41.55
CA ASN A 385 9.55 40.20 -41.05
C ASN A 385 10.35 38.97 -40.56
N PHE A 386 9.72 37.79 -40.46
CA PHE A 386 10.32 36.58 -39.89
C PHE A 386 10.34 35.46 -40.92
N GLN A 387 11.53 34.90 -41.16
CA GLN A 387 11.74 33.83 -42.15
C GLN A 387 11.64 32.42 -41.53
N ASP A 388 11.95 32.29 -40.23
CA ASP A 388 11.84 31.02 -39.51
C ASP A 388 10.37 30.68 -39.18
N PRO A 389 9.89 29.45 -39.44
CA PRO A 389 8.50 29.06 -39.18
C PRO A 389 8.06 29.19 -37.72
N GLU A 390 8.92 28.88 -36.76
CA GLU A 390 8.60 28.98 -35.33
C GLU A 390 8.54 30.44 -34.87
N GLU A 391 9.49 31.28 -35.30
CA GLU A 391 9.44 32.72 -35.03
C GLU A 391 8.26 33.40 -35.73
N LYS A 392 7.92 33.01 -36.95
CA LYS A 392 6.77 33.53 -37.68
C LYS A 392 5.46 33.23 -36.95
N LYS A 393 5.30 32.01 -36.43
CA LYS A 393 4.12 31.63 -35.62
C LYS A 393 4.02 32.43 -34.32
N LYS A 394 5.16 32.73 -33.67
CA LYS A 394 5.20 33.62 -32.49
C LYS A 394 4.84 35.07 -32.86
N ALA A 395 5.32 35.56 -33.99
CA ALA A 395 5.00 36.89 -34.50
C ALA A 395 3.52 37.02 -34.86
N GLU A 396 2.93 36.00 -35.49
CA GLU A 396 1.49 35.93 -35.80
C GLU A 396 0.63 36.07 -34.53
N LYS A 397 0.93 35.29 -33.48
CA LYS A 397 0.21 35.41 -32.20
C LYS A 397 0.30 36.83 -31.63
N LYS A 398 1.50 37.42 -31.59
CA LYS A 398 1.69 38.79 -31.11
C LYS A 398 0.98 39.83 -31.97
N PHE A 399 0.99 39.67 -33.29
CA PHE A 399 0.31 40.57 -34.20
C PHE A 399 -1.20 40.57 -33.98
N ILE A 400 -1.79 39.39 -33.75
CA ILE A 400 -3.21 39.24 -33.37
C ILE A 400 -3.49 39.97 -32.05
N ASP A 401 -2.67 39.77 -31.02
CA ASP A 401 -2.84 40.45 -29.73
C ASP A 401 -2.75 41.98 -29.87
N ILE A 402 -1.80 42.48 -30.66
CA ILE A 402 -1.61 43.91 -30.95
C ILE A 402 -2.82 44.50 -31.68
N ALA A 403 -3.38 43.78 -32.65
CA ALA A 403 -4.55 44.20 -33.41
C ALA A 403 -5.81 44.26 -32.52
N GLN A 404 -6.04 43.23 -31.71
CA GLN A 404 -7.15 43.17 -30.75
C GLN A 404 -7.03 44.27 -29.69
N ALA A 405 -5.83 44.53 -29.17
CA ALA A 405 -5.59 45.61 -28.23
C ALA A 405 -5.92 46.99 -28.83
N LYS A 406 -5.60 47.21 -30.11
CA LYS A 406 -6.00 48.45 -30.79
C LYS A 406 -7.51 48.55 -30.94
N GLU A 407 -8.19 47.46 -31.28
CA GLU A 407 -9.64 47.45 -31.46
C GLU A 407 -10.35 47.83 -30.16
N VAL A 408 -10.06 47.11 -29.08
CA VAL A 408 -10.64 47.35 -27.75
C VAL A 408 -10.35 48.76 -27.23
N LEU A 409 -9.11 49.25 -27.37
CA LEU A 409 -8.72 50.54 -26.79
C LEU A 409 -9.09 51.77 -27.64
N THR A 410 -9.45 51.58 -28.92
CA THR A 410 -9.86 52.69 -29.81
C THR A 410 -11.37 52.84 -29.96
N ASP A 411 -12.12 51.81 -29.59
CA ASP A 411 -13.57 51.85 -29.44
C ASP A 411 -13.95 52.34 -28.02
N PRO A 412 -14.72 53.44 -27.89
CA PRO A 412 -15.07 53.99 -26.58
C PRO A 412 -15.87 53.05 -25.68
N GLU A 413 -16.76 52.24 -26.25
CA GLU A 413 -17.62 51.34 -25.48
C GLU A 413 -16.84 50.12 -24.99
N MET A 414 -16.05 49.50 -25.88
CA MET A 414 -15.19 48.37 -25.51
C MET A 414 -14.12 48.79 -24.51
N ARG A 415 -13.49 49.95 -24.70
CA ARG A 415 -12.52 50.47 -23.73
C ARG A 415 -13.16 50.70 -22.36
N THR A 416 -14.37 51.26 -22.33
CA THR A 416 -15.09 51.49 -21.08
C THR A 416 -15.36 50.16 -20.39
N LYS A 417 -15.89 49.15 -21.08
CA LYS A 417 -16.10 47.80 -20.52
C LYS A 417 -14.81 47.21 -19.94
N PHE A 418 -13.72 47.28 -20.71
CA PHE A 418 -12.39 46.82 -20.28
C PHE A 418 -11.89 47.55 -19.03
N ASP A 419 -12.04 48.87 -18.97
CA ASP A 419 -11.65 49.69 -17.82
C ASP A 419 -12.50 49.39 -16.57
N HIS A 420 -13.73 48.92 -16.74
CA HIS A 420 -14.61 48.44 -15.67
C HIS A 420 -14.34 46.98 -15.27
N GLY A 421 -13.35 46.33 -15.89
CA GLY A 421 -12.91 44.97 -15.57
C GLY A 421 -13.60 43.85 -16.36
N GLU A 422 -14.41 44.21 -17.36
CA GLU A 422 -15.05 43.29 -18.30
C GLU A 422 -14.24 43.23 -19.59
N ASP A 423 -13.62 42.08 -19.91
CA ASP A 423 -12.87 41.93 -21.15
C ASP A 423 -13.84 41.80 -22.36
N PRO A 424 -13.91 42.79 -23.27
CA PRO A 424 -14.87 42.79 -24.38
C PRO A 424 -14.61 41.68 -25.42
N MET A 425 -13.42 41.07 -25.39
CA MET A 425 -13.05 39.97 -26.26
C MET A 425 -12.94 38.64 -25.51
N ASP A 426 -13.44 38.56 -24.26
CA ASP A 426 -13.54 37.30 -23.51
C ASP A 426 -14.56 36.37 -24.19
N PRO A 427 -14.15 35.16 -24.65
CA PRO A 427 -15.04 34.19 -25.26
C PRO A 427 -16.25 33.82 -24.38
N GLU A 428 -16.12 33.86 -23.04
CA GLU A 428 -17.20 33.53 -22.11
C GLU A 428 -18.24 34.65 -21.99
N SER A 429 -17.83 35.92 -22.10
CA SER A 429 -18.75 37.07 -22.02
C SER A 429 -19.69 37.21 -23.24
N GLN A 430 -19.37 36.55 -24.36
CA GLN A 430 -20.21 36.56 -25.56
C GLN A 430 -21.39 35.58 -25.51
N GLN A 431 -21.45 34.67 -24.53
CA GLN A 431 -22.57 33.72 -24.38
C GLN A 431 -23.73 34.26 -23.53
N GLY A 432 -23.59 35.45 -22.93
CA GLY A 432 -24.44 35.91 -21.85
C GLY A 432 -25.24 37.19 -22.07
N HIS A 433 -25.56 37.64 -23.29
CA HIS A 433 -26.59 38.70 -23.46
C HIS A 433 -27.25 38.67 -24.86
N HIS A 434 -28.55 39.00 -24.84
CA HIS A 434 -29.54 38.91 -25.92
C HIS A 434 -29.15 39.42 -27.32
N HIS A 435 -29.77 38.76 -28.31
CA HIS A 435 -29.97 39.16 -29.70
C HIS A 435 -29.86 40.67 -29.99
N HIS A 436 -28.73 41.05 -30.57
CA HIS A 436 -28.74 42.03 -31.65
C HIS A 436 -28.23 41.35 -32.92
N HIS A 437 -28.96 41.54 -34.02
CA HIS A 437 -28.61 41.07 -35.35
C HIS A 437 -27.22 41.58 -35.75
N PHE A 438 -26.20 40.75 -35.54
CA PHE A 438 -24.94 40.89 -36.24
C PHE A 438 -25.00 39.96 -37.46
N HIS A 439 -25.01 40.58 -38.64
CA HIS A 439 -24.83 39.88 -39.90
C HIS A 439 -23.59 38.99 -39.83
N GLY A 440 -23.75 37.78 -40.37
CA GLY A 440 -22.84 36.65 -40.21
C GLY A 440 -21.36 37.01 -40.28
N PHE A 441 -20.64 36.47 -39.29
CA PHE A 441 -19.19 36.33 -39.25
C PHE A 441 -18.74 35.47 -40.44
N GLN A 442 -18.60 36.10 -41.61
CA GLN A 442 -17.88 35.54 -42.74
C GLN A 442 -16.39 35.69 -42.42
N GLY A 443 -15.70 34.56 -42.33
CA GLY A 443 -14.32 34.45 -41.86
C GLY A 443 -13.42 35.58 -42.34
N PHE A 444 -12.89 36.33 -41.38
CA PHE A 444 -11.75 37.20 -41.61
C PHE A 444 -10.53 36.30 -41.82
N ASN A 445 -10.31 35.92 -43.08
CA ASN A 445 -9.14 35.20 -43.53
C ASN A 445 -8.22 36.24 -44.18
N PRO A 446 -7.23 36.81 -43.46
CA PRO A 446 -6.46 37.96 -43.95
C PRO A 446 -5.54 37.61 -45.12
N PHE A 447 -5.50 36.35 -45.55
CA PHE A 447 -4.64 35.85 -46.63
C PHE A 447 -5.38 34.95 -47.64
N GLY A 448 -6.72 35.06 -47.74
CA GLY A 448 -7.50 34.37 -48.76
C GLY A 448 -7.38 35.05 -50.14
N SER A 449 -6.80 34.34 -51.11
CA SER A 449 -6.62 34.74 -52.50
C SER A 449 -7.95 35.05 -53.23
N GLY A 450 -8.25 36.34 -53.42
CA GLY A 450 -9.37 36.90 -54.19
C GLY A 450 -9.33 38.44 -54.17
N PRO A 451 -9.85 39.17 -55.18
CA PRO A 451 -9.16 40.31 -55.80
C PRO A 451 -9.37 41.63 -55.04
N PHE A 452 -8.61 41.86 -53.97
CA PHE A 452 -8.43 43.21 -53.41
C PHE A 452 -6.97 43.66 -53.57
N ASN A 453 -6.74 44.47 -54.60
CA ASN A 453 -5.53 45.26 -54.73
C ASN A 453 -5.55 46.36 -53.66
N PHE A 454 -4.69 46.27 -52.64
CA PHE A 454 -4.43 47.38 -51.73
C PHE A 454 -3.47 48.37 -52.40
N LYS A 455 -4.00 49.40 -53.05
CA LYS A 455 -3.24 50.61 -53.40
C LYS A 455 -3.20 51.53 -52.18
N PHE A 456 -2.01 51.77 -51.63
CA PHE A 456 -1.77 52.90 -50.74
C PHE A 456 -1.29 54.08 -51.59
N ASN A 457 -2.07 55.16 -51.65
CA ASN A 457 -1.57 56.47 -52.07
C ASN A 457 -0.89 57.12 -50.87
N PHE A 458 0.41 57.36 -50.98
CA PHE A 458 1.11 58.28 -50.11
C PHE A 458 0.88 59.70 -50.64
N ASN A 459 0.34 60.58 -49.80
CA ASN A 459 0.61 62.01 -49.86
C ASN A 459 1.16 62.43 -48.49
#